data_AF-A0A1F7PLR4-F1
#
_entry.id   AF-A0A1F7PLR4-F1
#
_cell.length_a   1.000
_cell.length_b   1.000
_cell.length_c   1.000
_cell.angle_alpha   90.00
_cell.angle_beta   90.00
_cell.angle_gamma   90.00
#
_symmetry.space_group_name_H-M   'P 1'
#
loop_
_entity.id
_entity.type
_entity.pdbx_description
1 polymer ?
#
loop_
_entity_poly.entity_id
_entity_poly.type
_entity_poly.pdbx_seq_one_letter_code
_entity_poly.pdbx_strand_id
1 'polypeptide(L)' 'MRQSVAIPTRIARRVRALAKTRKTSANRVLVDLIEAGLESREAEKKRFFALVNRLTESPDPAERQRLKDELARMTFGD' A
#
# COMPACT_ATOMS: atom_id res chain seq x y z
N MET A 1 -15.59 3.81 17.40
CA MET A 1 -15.73 2.41 17.86
C MET A 1 -14.38 1.94 18.39
N ARG A 2 -14.31 1.27 19.56
CA ARG A 2 -13.05 0.68 20.06
C ARG A 2 -13.00 -0.79 19.67
N GLN A 3 -11.91 -1.20 19.02
CA GLN A 3 -11.64 -2.59 18.69
C GLN A 3 -10.31 -3.01 19.33
N SER A 4 -10.24 -4.24 19.83
CA SER A 4 -9.01 -4.83 20.37
C SER A 4 -8.57 -5.94 19.44
N VAL A 5 -7.31 -5.92 19.03
CA VAL A 5 -6.73 -6.89 18.10
C VAL A 5 -5.48 -7.52 18.71
N ALA A 6 -5.29 -8.82 18.52
CA ALA A 6 -4.06 -9.50 18.90
C ALA A 6 -2.97 -9.12 17.89
N ILE A 7 -1.86 -8.58 18.40
CA ILE A 7 -0.73 -8.15 17.55
C ILE A 7 0.47 -9.05 17.88
N PRO A 8 1.12 -9.66 16.86
CA PRO A 8 2.33 -10.45 17.08
C PRO A 8 3.44 -9.64 17.78
N THR A 9 4.18 -10.28 18.68
CA THR A 9 5.23 -9.64 19.50
C THR A 9 6.24 -8.84 18.68
N ARG A 10 6.61 -9.35 17.49
CA ARG A 10 7.53 -8.67 16.56
C ARG A 10 7.01 -7.31 16.11
N ILE A 11 5.72 -7.22 15.77
CA ILE A 11 5.08 -5.98 15.34
C ILE A 11 4.91 -5.03 16.53
N ALA A 12 4.43 -5.54 17.66
CA ALA A 12 4.28 -4.74 18.88
C ALA A 12 5.61 -4.07 19.33
N ARG A 13 6.73 -4.79 19.23
CA ARG A 13 8.07 -4.22 19.50
C ARG A 13 8.43 -3.07 18.56
N ARG A 14 8.19 -3.21 17.25
CA ARG A 14 8.46 -2.16 16.26
C ARG A 14 7.61 -0.92 16.50
N VAL A 15 6.32 -1.10 16.77
CA VAL A 15 5.39 -0.01 17.08
C VAL A 15 5.84 0.75 18.32
N ARG A 16 6.21 0.06 19.40
CA ARG A 16 6.72 0.70 20.63
C ARG A 16 8.01 1.47 20.39
N ALA A 17 8.93 0.93 19.58
CA ALA A 17 10.16 1.63 19.21
C ALA A 17 9.86 2.93 18.44
N LEU A 18 8.98 2.87 17.44
CA LEU A 18 8.54 4.05 16.69
C LEU A 18 7.84 5.09 17.58
N ALA A 19 6.99 4.64 18.50
CA ALA A 19 6.30 5.50 19.46
C ALA A 19 7.28 6.26 20.35
N LYS A 20 8.33 5.57 20.85
CA LYS A 20 9.40 6.18 21.64
C LYS A 20 10.16 7.23 20.83
N THR A 21 10.56 6.92 19.59
CA THR A 21 11.27 7.85 18.71
C THR A 21 10.43 9.09 18.38
N ARG A 22 9.13 8.90 18.13
CA ARG A 22 8.19 9.98 17.78
C ARG A 22 7.61 10.71 19.00
N LYS A 23 8.00 10.35 20.23
CA LYS A 23 7.45 10.88 21.50
C LYS A 23 5.92 10.88 21.54
N THR A 24 5.31 9.79 21.06
CA THR A 24 3.84 9.62 21.00
C THR A 24 3.41 8.26 21.54
N SER A 25 2.10 8.04 21.66
CA SER A 25 1.57 6.75 22.14
C SER A 25 1.69 5.65 21.07
N ALA A 26 1.86 4.41 21.51
CA ALA A 26 1.83 3.25 20.62
C ALA A 26 0.49 3.15 19.85
N ASN A 27 -0.61 3.55 20.49
CA ASN A 27 -1.92 3.59 19.83
C ASN A 27 -1.95 4.60 18.68
N ARG A 28 -1.38 5.79 18.86
CA ARG A 28 -1.31 6.79 17.79
C ARG A 28 -0.49 6.28 16.61
N VAL A 29 0.66 5.67 16.88
CA VAL A 29 1.48 5.04 15.83
C VAL A 29 0.71 3.96 15.08
N LEU A 30 -0.06 3.12 15.78
CA LEU A 30 -0.88 2.10 15.13
C LEU A 30 -1.93 2.69 14.20
N VAL A 31 -2.65 3.71 14.66
CA VAL A 31 -3.67 4.40 13.85
C VAL A 31 -3.02 5.01 12.60
N ASP A 32 -1.94 5.78 12.76
CA ASP A 32 -1.24 6.41 11.64
C ASP A 32 -0.72 5.36 10.63
N LEU A 33 -0.22 4.21 11.10
CA LEU A 33 0.25 3.13 10.23
C LEU A 33 -0.91 2.42 9.50
N ILE A 34 -2.07 2.28 10.14
CA ILE A 34 -3.26 1.69 9.52
C ILE A 34 -3.79 2.64 8.44
N GLU A 35 -3.93 3.93 8.76
CA GLU A 35 -4.36 4.96 7.80
C GLU A 35 -3.42 4.98 6.58
N ALA A 36 -2.11 5.09 6.80
CA ALA A 36 -1.13 5.05 5.72
C ALA A 36 -1.16 3.73 4.93
N GLY A 37 -1.40 2.60 5.59
CA GLY A 37 -1.54 1.30 4.94
C GLY A 37 -2.79 1.21 4.05
N LEU A 38 -3.91 1.77 4.50
CA LEU A 38 -5.15 1.85 3.72
C LEU A 38 -4.99 2.78 2.52
N GLU A 39 -4.40 3.95 2.73
CA GLU A 39 -4.09 4.91 1.66
C GLU A 39 -3.15 4.31 0.61
N SER A 40 -2.12 3.59 1.04
CA SER A 40 -1.19 2.91 0.14
C SER A 40 -1.91 1.89 -0.75
N ARG A 41 -2.84 1.11 -0.20
CA ARG A 41 -3.62 0.14 -0.99
C ARG A 41 -4.56 0.82 -1.97
N GLU A 42 -5.19 1.92 -1.57
CA GLU A 42 -6.06 2.68 -2.47
C GLU A 42 -5.27 3.37 -3.58
N ALA A 43 -4.08 3.87 -3.28
CA ALA A 43 -3.17 4.44 -4.27
C ALA A 43 -2.68 3.39 -5.28
N GLU A 44 -2.34 2.19 -4.82
CA GLU A 44 -1.96 1.07 -5.68
C GLU A 44 -3.11 0.67 -6.63
N LYS A 45 -4.33 0.57 -6.09
CA LYS A 45 -5.55 0.31 -6.87
C LYS A 45 -5.80 1.40 -7.92
N LYS A 46 -5.68 2.67 -7.56
CA LYS A 46 -5.83 3.79 -8.52
C LYS A 46 -4.79 3.75 -9.61
N ARG A 47 -3.53 3.46 -9.27
CA ARG A 47 -2.44 3.31 -10.25
C ARG A 47 -2.71 2.16 -11.19
N PHE A 48 -3.19 1.02 -10.68
CA PHE A 48 -3.58 -0.11 -11.50
C PHE A 48 -4.65 0.26 -12.53
N PHE A 49 -5.75 0.90 -12.11
CA PHE A 49 -6.80 1.32 -13.04
C PHE A 49 -6.32 2.36 -14.05
N ALA A 50 -5.45 3.30 -13.65
CA ALA A 50 -4.87 4.26 -14.57
C ALA A 50 -4.04 3.58 -15.67
N LEU A 51 -3.27 2.54 -15.33
CA LEU A 51 -2.51 1.75 -16.30
C LEU A 51 -3.42 0.94 -17.23
N VAL A 52 -4.51 0.37 -16.72
CA VAL A 52 -5.51 -0.34 -17.54
C VAL A 52 -6.18 0.61 -18.54
N ASN A 53 -6.63 1.79 -18.09
CA ASN A 53 -7.25 2.79 -18.97
C ASN A 53 -6.28 3.24 -20.07
N ARG A 54 -5.02 3.52 -19.70
CA ARG A 54 -3.98 3.89 -20.66
C ARG A 54 -3.69 2.77 -21.65
N LEU A 55 -3.74 1.51 -21.21
CA LEU A 55 -3.56 0.35 -22.10
C LEU A 55 -4.69 0.25 -23.13
N THR A 56 -5.94 0.55 -22.74
CA THR A 56 -7.08 0.53 -23.65
C THR A 56 -7.09 1.69 -24.64
N GLU A 57 -6.56 2.84 -24.24
CA GLU A 57 -6.56 4.07 -25.06
C GLU A 57 -5.32 4.21 -25.95
N SER A 58 -4.20 3.54 -25.61
CA SER A 58 -2.93 3.68 -26.34
C SER A 58 -3.00 3.02 -27.74
N PRO A 59 -2.77 3.78 -28.83
CA PRO A 59 -2.70 3.22 -30.16
C PRO A 59 -1.34 2.56 -30.44
N ASP A 60 -0.27 2.95 -29.73
CA ASP A 60 1.10 2.48 -29.96
C ASP A 60 1.28 1.03 -29.46
N PRO A 61 1.63 0.07 -30.34
CA PRO A 61 1.92 -1.31 -29.94
C PRO A 61 3.06 -1.43 -28.93
N ALA A 62 4.10 -0.59 -29.03
CA ALA A 62 5.25 -0.64 -28.13
C ALA A 62 4.88 -0.16 -26.72
N GLU A 63 4.10 0.92 -26.61
CA GLU A 63 3.54 1.39 -25.35
C GLU A 63 2.59 0.36 -24.73
N ARG A 64 1.71 -0.26 -25.52
CA ARG A 64 0.81 -1.33 -25.03
C ARG A 64 1.58 -2.51 -24.44
N GLN A 65 2.70 -2.91 -25.03
CA GLN A 65 3.51 -3.99 -24.49
C GLN A 65 4.11 -3.62 -23.13
N ARG A 66 4.68 -2.41 -23.00
CA ARG A 66 5.24 -1.92 -21.73
C ARG A 66 4.19 -1.85 -20.62
N LEU A 67 2.99 -1.38 -20.95
CA LEU A 67 1.87 -1.28 -20.00
C LEU A 67 1.40 -2.67 -19.54
N LYS A 68 1.38 -3.67 -20.45
CA LYS A 68 1.10 -5.06 -20.08
C LYS A 68 2.14 -5.62 -19.11
N ASP A 69 3.42 -5.38 -19.37
CA ASP A 69 4.51 -5.86 -18.51
C ASP A 69 4.50 -5.18 -17.13
N GLU A 70 4.10 -3.90 -17.05
CA GLU A 70 3.91 -3.20 -15.78
C GLU A 70 2.68 -3.71 -15.01
N LEU A 71 1.55 -3.94 -15.69
CA LEU A 71 0.34 -4.50 -15.09
C LEU A 71 0.55 -5.94 -14.58
N ALA A 72 1.30 -6.76 -15.32
CA ALA A 72 1.62 -8.12 -14.92
C ALA A 72 2.43 -8.13 -13.62
N ARG A 73 3.48 -7.31 -13.52
CA ARG A 73 4.29 -7.17 -12.30
C ARG A 73 3.48 -6.65 -11.11
N MET A 74 2.56 -5.70 -11.32
CA MET A 74 1.70 -5.20 -10.23
C MET A 74 0.65 -6.23 -9.77
N THR A 75 0.21 -7.14 -10.65
CA THR A 75 -0.88 -8.09 -10.34
C THR A 75 -0.37 -9.40 -9.76
N PHE A 76 0.70 -9.94 -10.32
CA PHE A 76 1.17 -11.29 -10.04
C PHE A 76 2.46 -11.31 -9.19
N GLY A 77 3.14 -10.17 -9.05
CA GLY A 77 4.49 -10.15 -8.49
C GLY A 77 5.51 -10.86 -9.41
N ASP A 78 6.78 -10.84 -9.02
CA ASP A 78 7.81 -11.71 -9.60
C ASP A 78 7.68 -13.15 -9.04
#